data_AF-A0A543J919-F1
#
_entry.id   AF-A0A543J919-F1
#
_cell.length_a   1.000
_cell.length_b   1.000
_cell.length_c   1.000
_cell.angle_alpha   90.00
_cell.angle_beta   90.00
_cell.angle_gamma   90.00
#
_symmetry.space_group_name_H-M   'P 1'
#
loop_
_entity.id
_entity.type
_entity.pdbx_description
1 polymer ?
#
loop_
_entity_poly.entity_id
_entity_poly.type
_entity_poly.pdbx_seq_one_letter_code
_entity_poly.pdbx_strand_id
1 'polypeptide(L)'
;MLGTVLLCVLAPVAIVYGLMAFTPTGSCDYSVSGVCSYGRLPMIVASGGTALVWAASAVLTWVGTRGRRPRVYVPYAALVVIVLLVVVAGRVAG
;
A
#
# COMPACT_ATOMS: atom_id res chain seq x y z
N MET A 1 17.22 -7.28 -9.74
CA MET A 1 17.47 -6.31 -8.66
C MET A 1 16.70 -5.01 -8.86
N LEU A 2 16.61 -4.47 -10.08
CA LEU A 2 15.84 -3.25 -10.37
C LEU A 2 14.43 -3.23 -9.75
N GLY A 3 13.64 -4.30 -9.93
CA GLY A 3 12.28 -4.38 -9.35
C GLY A 3 12.23 -4.29 -7.83
N THR A 4 13.18 -4.87 -7.11
CA THR A 4 13.25 -4.79 -5.63
C THR A 4 13.65 -3.40 -5.18
N VAL A 5 14.61 -2.76 -5.88
CA VAL A 5 14.99 -1.36 -5.61
C VAL A 5 13.81 -0.42 -5.84
N LEU A 6 13.08 -0.61 -6.95
CA LEU A 6 11.90 0.18 -7.27
C LEU A 6 10.81 0.02 -6.20
N LEU A 7 10.59 -1.21 -5.73
CA LEU A 7 9.61 -1.51 -4.68
C LEU A 7 10.01 -0.87 -3.33
N CYS A 8 11.29 -0.90 -2.96
CA CYS A 8 11.78 -0.26 -1.75
C CYS A 8 11.71 1.27 -1.79
N VAL A 9 11.82 1.89 -2.96
CA VAL A 9 11.70 3.35 -3.10
C VAL A 9 10.24 3.79 -3.22
N LEU A 10 9.44 3.07 -4.01
CA LEU A 10 8.06 3.48 -4.32
C LEU A 10 7.07 3.14 -3.20
N ALA A 11 7.24 2.03 -2.47
CA ALA A 11 6.30 1.68 -1.42
C ALA A 11 6.25 2.73 -0.28
N PRO A 12 7.38 3.25 0.24
CA PRO A 12 7.34 4.34 1.22
C PRO A 12 6.68 5.60 0.67
N VAL A 13 6.96 5.97 -0.59
CA VAL A 13 6.36 7.14 -1.24
C VAL A 13 4.85 6.97 -1.39
N ALA A 14 4.39 5.79 -1.81
CA ALA A 14 2.97 5.47 -1.93
C ALA A 14 2.26 5.43 -0.56
N ILE A 15 2.95 4.98 0.50
CA ILE A 15 2.43 5.03 1.87
C ILE A 15 2.26 6.48 2.31
N VAL A 16 3.29 7.33 2.17
CA VAL A 16 3.21 8.75 2.55
C VAL A 16 2.15 9.47 1.73
N TYR A 17 2.07 9.20 0.42
CA TYR A 17 1.03 9.75 -0.44
C TYR A 17 -0.36 9.31 -0.01
N GLY A 18 -0.57 8.02 0.26
CA GLY A 18 -1.85 7.49 0.73
C GLY A 18 -2.25 8.05 2.10
N LEU A 19 -1.28 8.28 2.98
CA LEU A 19 -1.52 8.96 4.25
C LEU A 19 -1.95 10.40 4.01
N MET A 20 -1.22 11.20 3.23
CA MET A 20 -1.52 12.61 2.98
C MET A 20 -2.81 12.84 2.18
N ALA A 21 -3.07 12.00 1.17
CA ALA A 21 -4.22 12.13 0.28
C ALA A 21 -5.54 11.71 0.95
N PHE A 22 -5.48 10.73 1.86
CA PHE A 22 -6.67 10.19 2.52
C PHE A 22 -6.71 10.46 4.03
N THR A 23 -5.79 11.27 4.56
CA THR A 23 -5.88 11.76 5.94
C THR A 23 -7.20 12.51 6.13
N PRO A 24 -8.06 12.08 7.08
CA PRO A 24 -9.31 12.78 7.33
C PRO A 24 -9.01 14.16 7.94
N THR A 25 -9.19 15.22 7.16
CA THR A 25 -9.05 16.62 7.60
C THR A 25 -10.39 17.33 7.83
N GLY A 26 -11.52 16.69 7.51
CA GLY A 26 -12.86 17.24 7.70
C GLY A 26 -13.39 17.07 9.13
N SER A 27 -14.25 17.99 9.56
CA SER A 27 -15.02 17.90 10.81
C SER A 27 -15.98 16.70 10.76
N CYS A 28 -15.90 15.79 11.74
CA CYS A 28 -16.78 14.62 11.79
C CYS A 28 -18.17 15.02 12.33
N ASP A 29 -19.23 14.90 11.53
CA ASP A 29 -20.61 15.03 12.06
C ASP A 29 -21.04 13.81 12.90
N TYR A 30 -20.32 12.68 12.80
CA TYR A 30 -20.61 11.43 13.52
C TYR A 30 -19.34 10.85 14.17
N SER A 31 -18.92 11.42 15.30
CA SER A 31 -17.76 10.92 16.07
C SER A 31 -18.16 9.79 17.02
N VAL A 32 -18.53 8.62 16.51
CA VAL A 32 -18.86 7.46 17.38
C VAL A 32 -17.59 6.90 18.08
N SER A 33 -16.38 7.31 17.66
CA SER A 33 -15.11 6.81 18.22
C SER A 33 -13.92 7.78 18.17
N GLY A 34 -14.15 9.08 17.96
CA GLY A 34 -13.06 10.08 17.87
C GLY A 34 -12.23 10.02 16.57
N VAL A 35 -12.71 9.30 15.54
CA VAL A 35 -12.07 9.22 14.21
C VAL A 35 -13.14 9.34 13.13
N CYS A 36 -12.99 10.28 12.19
CA CYS A 36 -13.91 10.43 11.06
C CYS A 36 -13.93 9.16 10.21
N SER A 37 -15.09 8.53 10.08
CA SER A 37 -15.29 7.28 9.34
C SER A 37 -15.07 7.40 7.83
N TYR A 38 -15.25 8.59 7.26
CA TYR A 38 -15.19 8.81 5.80
C TYR A 38 -13.78 8.73 5.19
N GLY A 39 -12.73 9.20 5.89
CA GLY A 39 -11.34 9.11 5.38
C GLY A 39 -10.60 7.83 5.80
N ARG A 40 -11.10 7.13 6.83
CA ARG A 40 -10.37 6.00 7.44
C ARG A 40 -10.27 4.79 6.53
N LEU A 41 -11.33 4.48 5.78
CA LEU A 41 -11.38 3.33 4.89
C LEU A 41 -10.43 3.47 3.68
N PRO A 42 -10.46 4.57 2.90
CA PRO A 42 -9.51 4.74 1.81
C PRO A 42 -8.06 4.88 2.30
N MET A 43 -7.84 5.48 3.49
CA MET A 43 -6.52 5.57 4.11
C MET A 43 -5.95 4.18 4.46
N ILE A 44 -6.75 3.29 5.07
CA ILE A 44 -6.32 1.92 5.40
C ILE A 44 -6.06 1.11 4.13
N VAL A 45 -6.93 1.23 3.13
CA VAL A 45 -6.78 0.51 1.85
C VAL A 45 -5.52 0.96 1.11
N ALA A 46 -5.27 2.26 1.02
CA ALA A 46 -4.10 2.80 0.35
C ALA A 46 -2.81 2.55 1.13
N SER A 47 -2.70 3.03 2.37
CA SER A 47 -1.44 2.97 3.12
C SER A 47 -1.19 1.61 3.77
N GLY A 48 -2.21 1.03 4.44
CA GLY A 48 -2.13 -0.29 5.05
C GLY A 48 -2.00 -1.41 4.01
N GLY A 49 -2.77 -1.34 2.92
CA GLY A 49 -2.67 -2.27 1.80
C GLY A 49 -1.29 -2.23 1.14
N THR A 50 -0.75 -1.03 0.90
CA THR A 50 0.61 -0.87 0.33
C THR A 50 1.68 -1.45 1.24
N ALA A 51 1.59 -1.22 2.56
CA ALA A 51 2.53 -1.79 3.53
C ALA A 51 2.49 -3.32 3.58
N LEU A 52 1.28 -3.91 3.57
CA LEU A 52 1.09 -5.36 3.52
C LEU A 52 1.64 -5.98 2.24
N VAL A 53 1.34 -5.37 1.09
CA VAL A 53 1.83 -5.84 -0.21
C VAL A 53 3.35 -5.74 -0.30
N TRP A 54 3.94 -4.66 0.23
CA TRP A 54 5.38 -4.52 0.32
C TRP A 54 6.00 -5.63 1.18
N ALA A 55 5.51 -5.83 2.41
CA ALA A 55 6.03 -6.86 3.32
C ALA A 55 5.86 -8.29 2.74
N ALA A 56 4.67 -8.60 2.21
CA ALA A 56 4.38 -9.90 1.61
C ALA A 56 5.26 -10.14 0.37
N SER A 57 5.45 -9.14 -0.49
CA SER A 57 6.29 -9.26 -1.68
C SER A 57 7.77 -9.44 -1.33
N ALA A 58 8.26 -8.79 -0.27
CA ALA A 58 9.61 -9.00 0.23
C ALA A 58 9.77 -10.47 0.67
N VAL A 59 8.86 -10.99 1.49
CA VAL A 59 8.89 -12.39 1.94
C VAL A 59 8.80 -13.35 0.76
N LEU A 60 7.80 -13.19 -0.13
CA LEU A 60 7.58 -14.06 -1.29
C LEU A 60 8.72 -14.05 -2.31
N THR A 61 9.49 -12.97 -2.37
CA THR A 61 10.68 -12.89 -3.24
C THR A 61 11.76 -13.89 -2.80
N TRP A 62 11.83 -14.17 -1.48
CA TRP A 62 12.87 -15.00 -0.85
C TRP A 62 12.33 -16.32 -0.24
N VAL A 63 11.02 -16.54 -0.24
CA VAL A 63 10.43 -17.80 0.22
C VAL A 63 10.82 -18.94 -0.73
N GLY A 64 11.36 -20.00 -0.14
CA GLY A 64 11.76 -21.21 -0.86
C GLY A 64 13.03 -21.05 -1.71
N THR A 65 13.79 -19.95 -1.56
CA THR A 65 15.01 -19.68 -2.32
C THR A 65 16.28 -20.14 -1.61
N ARG A 66 16.24 -21.13 -0.71
CA ARG A 66 17.44 -21.77 -0.11
C ARG A 66 18.32 -22.34 -1.24
N GLY A 67 19.21 -21.52 -1.80
CA GLY A 67 20.11 -21.84 -2.92
C GLY A 67 19.57 -21.58 -4.34
N ARG A 68 18.37 -20.99 -4.53
CA ARG A 68 17.81 -20.66 -5.86
C ARG A 68 17.70 -19.15 -6.09
N ARG A 69 17.67 -18.74 -7.36
CA ARG A 69 17.55 -17.32 -7.76
C ARG A 69 16.25 -16.70 -7.21
N PRO A 70 16.28 -15.45 -6.73
CA PRO A 70 15.10 -14.73 -6.24
C PRO A 70 14.05 -14.57 -7.35
N ARG A 71 12.77 -14.62 -6.97
CA ARG A 71 11.65 -14.55 -7.93
C ARG A 71 11.48 -13.12 -8.45
N VAL A 72 12.06 -12.83 -9.61
CA VAL A 72 12.15 -11.47 -10.17
C VAL A 72 10.80 -10.86 -10.53
N TYR A 73 9.77 -11.67 -10.77
CA TYR A 73 8.41 -11.24 -11.15
C TYR A 73 7.58 -10.75 -9.95
N VAL A 74 7.88 -11.22 -8.74
CA VAL A 74 7.15 -10.87 -7.51
C VAL A 74 7.15 -9.37 -7.21
N PRO A 75 8.29 -8.65 -7.29
CA PRO A 75 8.29 -7.20 -7.04
C PRO A 75 7.51 -6.42 -8.10
N TYR A 76 7.49 -6.86 -9.36
CA TYR A 76 6.69 -6.18 -10.40
C TYR A 76 5.19 -6.40 -10.21
N ALA A 77 4.78 -7.62 -9.85
CA ALA A 77 3.39 -7.90 -9.50
C ALA A 77 2.93 -7.05 -8.30
N ALA A 78 3.79 -6.92 -7.29
CA ALA A 78 3.50 -6.10 -6.11
C ALA A 78 3.33 -4.61 -6.46
N LEU A 79 4.12 -4.06 -7.39
CA LEU A 79 3.93 -2.68 -7.87
C LEU A 79 2.57 -2.49 -8.54
N VAL A 80 2.15 -3.43 -9.38
CA VAL A 80 0.81 -3.38 -10.02
C VAL A 80 -0.30 -3.40 -8.97
N VAL A 81 -0.15 -4.24 -7.94
CA VAL A 81 -1.13 -4.32 -6.83
C VAL A 81 -1.16 -3.00 -6.03
N ILE A 82 -0.02 -2.36 -5.76
CA ILE A 82 0.04 -1.06 -5.08
C ILE A 82 -0.72 0.00 -5.90
N VAL A 83 -0.50 0.06 -7.22
CA VAL A 83 -1.24 0.99 -8.10
C VAL A 83 -2.74 0.72 -8.04
N LEU A 84 -3.16 -0.54 -8.10
CA LEU A 84 -4.58 -0.91 -8.00
C LEU A 84 -5.19 -0.50 -6.66
N LEU A 85 -4.46 -0.68 -5.54
CA LEU A 85 -4.93 -0.26 -4.21
C LEU A 85 -5.15 1.25 -4.13
N VAL A 86 -4.24 2.04 -4.71
CA VAL A 86 -4.39 3.51 -4.75
C VAL A 86 -5.58 3.91 -5.63
N VAL A 87 -5.77 3.28 -6.78
CA VAL A 87 -6.92 3.54 -7.66
C VAL A 87 -8.24 3.19 -6.96
N VAL A 88 -8.32 2.03 -6.31
CA VAL A 88 -9.51 1.60 -5.56
C VAL A 88 -9.78 2.55 -4.40
N ALA A 89 -8.77 2.94 -3.62
CA ALA A 89 -8.93 3.91 -2.55
C ALA A 89 -9.45 5.27 -3.07
N GLY A 90 -8.92 5.74 -4.20
CA GLY A 90 -9.41 6.96 -4.86
C GLY A 90 -10.86 6.85 -5.33
N ARG A 91 -11.30 5.68 -5.82
CA ARG A 91 -12.70 5.43 -6.23
C ARG A 91 -13.67 5.28 -5.06
N VAL A 92 -13.18 4.92 -3.88
CA VAL A 92 -13.99 4.81 -2.66
C VAL A 92 -14.11 6.18 -1.95
N ALA A 93 -13.16 7.08 -2.19
CA ALA A 93 -13.11 8.39 -1.57
C ALA A 93 -13.90 9.49 -2.33
N GLY A 94 -14.20 9.31 -3.61
CA GLY A 94 -14.97 10.24 -4.45
C GLY A 94 -16.31 9.66 -4.88
#